data_AF-A0A2B7ZMZ0-F1
#
_entry.id   AF-A0A2B7ZMZ0-F1
#
_cell.length_a   1.000
_cell.length_b   1.000
_cell.length_c   1.000
_cell.angle_alpha   90.00
_cell.angle_beta   90.00
_cell.angle_gamma   90.00
#
_symmetry.space_group_name_H-M   'P 1'
#
loop_
_entity.id
_entity.type
_entity.pdbx_description
1 polymer ?
#
loop_
_entity_poly.entity_id
_entity_poly.type
_entity_poly.pdbx_seq_one_letter_code
_entity_poly.pdbx_strand_id
1 'polypeptide(L)'
;MAPFFRTSELSYLLRGPKIRILHANTEDETPQSIYDTYPKWLAMHFSDLLMDCFPDEHEAHVPRKGCNGTDTVTIYGGVKHAHLVVFRWMLACCKDTGVAKIDWLPFAKYIRILEAAEILHVEPVQDDMWGRMHRIAQKQVHVDDVRMVYLNYHKSSPVRQLVIRSIGDAVFERRLRNFGAYKVFKGECAEYEADIYEYLRGKRRGVYEEQQRAARAAALAARKANKADRKLSAKIGGDGGRQTPGQTGAKVTAAVVAAVPGREDGVVDPVASGQVVSKTISAVVTRKAQGGRPGYAKVQLRDLGVSNTQFTGRRHTAGMAQGRRTHTQ
;
A
#
# COMPACT_ATOMS: atom_id res chain seq x y z
N MET A 1 -10.04 22.71 -5.44
CA MET A 1 -8.94 23.70 -5.57
C MET A 1 -9.38 24.94 -4.80
N ALA A 2 -8.98 25.07 -3.54
CA ALA A 2 -9.31 26.25 -2.74
C ALA A 2 -8.43 27.44 -3.19
N PRO A 3 -9.00 28.64 -3.38
CA PRO A 3 -8.23 29.81 -3.75
C PRO A 3 -7.25 30.18 -2.62
N PHE A 4 -6.01 30.49 -3.00
CA PHE A 4 -5.02 31.07 -2.10
C PHE A 4 -5.49 32.48 -1.69
N PHE A 5 -6.16 32.60 -0.54
CA PHE A 5 -6.53 33.89 0.02
C PHE A 5 -5.30 34.66 0.51
N ARG A 6 -5.28 35.98 0.33
CA ARG A 6 -4.23 36.84 0.87
C ARG A 6 -4.42 36.95 2.39
N THR A 7 -3.32 36.79 3.14
CA THR A 7 -3.31 36.79 4.62
C THR A 7 -3.95 38.03 5.25
N SER A 8 -3.88 39.19 4.60
CA SER A 8 -4.51 40.43 5.07
C SER A 8 -6.03 40.35 5.13
N GLU A 9 -6.68 39.58 4.24
CA GLU A 9 -8.13 39.44 4.17
C GLU A 9 -8.67 38.54 5.29
N LEU A 10 -7.90 37.51 5.68
CA LEU A 10 -8.30 36.55 6.72
C LEU A 10 -8.27 37.14 8.13
N SER A 11 -7.40 38.13 8.40
CA SER A 11 -7.32 38.79 9.70
C SER A 11 -8.62 39.52 10.10
N TYR A 12 -9.41 39.96 9.11
CA TYR A 12 -10.70 40.62 9.32
C TYR A 12 -11.73 39.71 9.99
N LEU A 13 -11.67 38.40 9.73
CA LEU A 13 -12.57 37.39 10.31
C LEU A 13 -12.51 37.35 11.85
N LEU A 14 -11.42 37.85 12.45
CA LEU A 14 -11.25 37.91 13.90
C LEU A 14 -12.02 39.08 14.56
N ARG A 15 -12.42 40.10 13.78
CA ARG A 15 -13.02 41.35 14.29
C ARG A 15 -14.55 41.31 14.41
N GLY A 16 -15.18 40.20 13.99
CA GLY A 16 -16.63 40.03 14.01
C GLY A 16 -17.23 39.72 15.40
N PRO A 17 -18.56 39.54 15.44
CA PRO A 17 -19.30 39.15 16.64
C PRO A 17 -18.76 37.85 17.25
N LYS A 18 -19.02 37.65 18.54
CA LYS A 18 -18.55 36.47 19.28
C LYS A 18 -19.69 35.49 19.51
N ILE A 19 -19.36 34.21 19.42
CA ILE A 19 -20.24 33.09 19.74
C ILE A 19 -19.63 32.25 20.86
N ARG A 20 -20.49 31.52 21.55
CA ARG A 20 -20.14 30.47 22.50
C ARG A 20 -20.25 29.11 21.81
N ILE A 21 -19.21 28.29 21.97
CA ILE A 21 -19.12 26.95 21.39
C ILE A 21 -19.08 25.94 22.53
N LEU A 22 -20.08 25.07 22.56
CA LEU A 22 -20.24 23.98 23.51
C LEU A 22 -19.99 22.64 22.83
N HIS A 23 -19.65 21.61 23.61
CA HIS A 23 -19.50 20.24 23.14
C HIS A 23 -20.14 19.26 24.11
N ALA A 24 -20.75 18.22 23.55
CA ALA A 24 -21.26 17.06 24.26
C ALA A 24 -20.96 15.81 23.41
N ASN A 25 -20.65 14.66 24.03
CA ASN A 25 -20.41 13.44 23.25
C ASN A 25 -21.72 12.90 22.65
N THR A 26 -22.81 13.06 23.38
CA THR A 26 -24.17 12.67 22.97
C THR A 26 -25.16 13.79 23.23
N GLU A 27 -26.33 13.71 22.61
CA GLU A 27 -27.37 14.74 22.73
C GLU A 27 -27.97 14.85 24.13
N ASP A 28 -27.91 13.76 24.92
CA ASP A 28 -28.43 13.70 26.28
C ASP A 28 -27.41 14.15 27.34
N GLU A 29 -26.15 14.38 26.94
CA GLU A 29 -25.09 14.80 27.86
C GLU A 29 -25.14 16.32 28.08
N THR A 30 -24.83 16.75 29.30
CA THR A 30 -24.74 18.18 29.62
C THR A 30 -23.59 18.83 28.84
N PRO A 31 -23.87 19.82 27.96
CA PRO A 31 -22.82 20.43 27.15
C PRO A 31 -21.77 21.16 27.98
N GLN A 32 -20.51 20.99 27.60
CA GLN A 32 -19.37 21.66 28.20
C GLN A 32 -18.83 22.74 27.27
N SER A 33 -18.43 23.89 27.83
CA SER A 33 -17.82 24.95 27.03
C SER A 33 -16.47 24.50 26.45
N ILE A 34 -16.31 24.73 25.15
CA ILE A 34 -15.02 24.72 24.44
C ILE A 34 -14.47 26.15 24.42
N TYR A 35 -15.32 27.10 24.01
CA TYR A 35 -15.01 28.52 23.98
C TYR A 35 -16.22 29.32 24.45
N ASP A 36 -16.02 30.18 25.44
CA ASP A 36 -17.05 31.16 25.84
C ASP A 36 -17.11 32.33 24.86
N THR A 37 -15.99 32.63 24.19
CA THR A 37 -15.90 33.66 23.16
C THR A 37 -15.07 33.18 21.97
N TYR A 38 -15.71 33.03 20.81
CA TYR A 38 -15.08 32.64 19.56
C TYR A 38 -15.53 33.55 18.41
N PRO A 39 -14.67 33.99 17.47
CA PRO A 39 -15.11 34.86 16.38
C PRO A 39 -16.09 34.15 15.43
N LYS A 40 -17.32 34.68 15.30
CA LYS A 40 -18.42 34.13 14.49
C LYS A 40 -18.04 33.99 13.02
N TRP A 41 -17.55 35.08 12.42
CA TRP A 41 -17.20 35.11 11.00
C TRP A 41 -16.08 34.12 10.66
N LEU A 42 -15.11 33.94 11.56
CA LEU A 42 -14.08 32.91 11.43
C LEU A 42 -14.70 31.51 11.40
N ALA A 43 -15.57 31.21 12.36
CA ALA A 43 -16.25 29.92 12.45
C ALA A 43 -17.05 29.60 11.17
N MET A 44 -17.89 30.54 10.73
CA MET A 44 -18.72 30.38 9.53
C MET A 44 -17.89 30.27 8.25
N HIS A 45 -16.74 30.95 8.17
CA HIS A 45 -15.88 30.89 6.98
C HIS A 45 -15.23 29.52 6.77
N PHE A 46 -14.88 28.82 7.85
CA PHE A 46 -14.15 27.54 7.78
C PHE A 46 -15.04 26.31 7.92
N SER A 47 -16.25 26.44 8.45
CA SER A 47 -17.11 25.31 8.84
C SER A 47 -18.52 25.50 8.30
N ASP A 48 -18.92 24.63 7.38
CA ASP A 48 -20.27 24.67 6.80
C ASP A 48 -21.34 24.39 7.88
N LEU A 49 -21.02 23.55 8.87
CA LEU A 49 -21.90 23.33 10.02
C LEU A 49 -22.21 24.66 10.74
N LEU A 50 -21.18 25.48 10.96
CA LEU A 50 -21.31 26.73 11.69
C LEU A 50 -21.92 27.83 10.83
N MET A 51 -21.67 27.83 9.52
CA MET A 51 -22.38 28.67 8.57
C MET A 51 -23.89 28.41 8.65
N ASP A 52 -24.31 27.15 8.62
CA ASP A 52 -25.72 26.77 8.69
C ASP A 52 -26.37 27.07 10.04
N CYS A 53 -25.60 27.06 11.14
CA CYS A 53 -26.12 27.36 12.48
C CYS A 53 -26.30 28.85 12.75
N PHE A 54 -25.80 29.71 11.86
CA PHE A 54 -25.84 31.15 12.02
C PHE A 54 -26.17 31.85 10.69
N PRO A 55 -27.41 31.69 10.19
CA PRO A 55 -27.85 32.30 8.95
C PRO A 55 -27.79 33.83 9.01
N ASP A 56 -27.70 34.46 7.84
CA ASP A 56 -27.79 35.92 7.72
C ASP A 56 -29.19 36.42 8.12
N GLU A 57 -29.30 37.70 8.50
CA GLU A 57 -30.53 38.30 9.06
C GLU A 57 -31.78 38.18 8.16
N HIS A 58 -31.60 37.83 6.89
CA HIS A 58 -32.67 37.74 5.90
C HIS A 58 -32.93 36.31 5.42
N GLU A 59 -32.17 35.33 5.94
CA GLU A 59 -32.32 33.93 5.62
C GLU A 59 -33.17 33.20 6.66
N ALA A 60 -34.01 32.28 6.19
CA ALA A 60 -34.84 31.48 7.08
C ALA A 60 -33.95 30.55 7.90
N HIS A 61 -33.98 30.72 9.22
CA HIS A 61 -33.25 29.84 10.13
C HIS A 61 -33.79 28.41 10.06
N VAL A 62 -32.95 27.48 9.59
CA VAL A 62 -33.23 26.05 9.68
C VAL A 62 -32.97 25.61 11.12
N PRO A 63 -33.97 25.13 11.87
CA PRO A 63 -33.79 24.69 13.25
C PRO A 63 -32.88 23.46 13.29
N ARG A 64 -31.59 23.68 13.56
CA ARG A 64 -30.61 22.63 13.86
C ARG A 64 -30.51 22.40 15.36
N LYS A 65 -30.56 21.13 15.77
CA LYS A 65 -30.40 20.76 17.19
C LYS A 65 -29.04 21.21 17.69
N GLY A 66 -29.01 21.88 18.86
CA GLY A 66 -27.80 22.44 19.45
C GLY A 66 -27.46 23.87 18.98
N CYS A 67 -28.15 24.41 17.98
CA CYS A 67 -27.94 25.77 17.49
C CYS A 67 -29.10 26.67 17.93
N ASN A 68 -28.80 27.81 18.54
CA ASN A 68 -29.82 28.80 18.92
C ASN A 68 -30.06 29.87 17.84
N GLY A 69 -29.31 29.81 16.73
CA GLY A 69 -29.40 30.72 15.59
C GLY A 69 -28.69 32.06 15.77
N THR A 70 -28.24 32.39 16.97
CA THR A 70 -27.75 33.74 17.29
C THR A 70 -26.29 33.73 17.73
N ASP A 71 -26.01 33.13 18.88
CA ASP A 71 -24.74 33.28 19.60
C ASP A 71 -24.18 32.00 20.23
N THR A 72 -24.93 30.90 20.25
CA THR A 72 -24.53 29.66 20.93
C THR A 72 -24.75 28.46 20.02
N VAL A 73 -23.72 27.64 19.90
CA VAL A 73 -23.76 26.36 19.20
C VAL A 73 -23.23 25.25 20.10
N THR A 74 -23.92 24.10 20.09
CA THR A 74 -23.49 22.86 20.74
C THR A 74 -23.15 21.85 19.66
N ILE A 75 -21.91 21.37 19.67
CA ILE A 75 -21.41 20.36 18.75
C ILE A 75 -21.53 19.00 19.45
N TYR A 76 -22.24 18.07 18.80
CA TYR A 76 -22.41 16.72 19.30
C TYR A 76 -21.42 15.76 18.64
N GLY A 77 -20.89 14.82 19.43
CA GLY A 77 -19.99 13.78 18.96
C GLY A 77 -18.53 14.18 18.87
N GLY A 78 -17.69 13.20 18.54
CA GLY A 78 -16.23 13.34 18.54
C GLY A 78 -15.67 13.65 19.92
N VAL A 79 -14.36 13.90 19.98
CA VAL A 79 -13.66 14.19 21.24
C VAL A 79 -13.46 15.70 21.38
N LYS A 80 -13.83 16.28 22.53
CA LYS A 80 -13.65 17.72 22.85
C LYS A 80 -12.27 18.27 22.47
N HIS A 81 -11.22 17.52 22.81
CA HIS A 81 -9.84 17.91 22.53
C HIS A 81 -9.51 17.96 21.04
N ALA A 82 -10.15 17.13 20.21
CA ALA A 82 -9.98 17.16 18.77
C ALA A 82 -10.65 18.40 18.15
N HIS A 83 -11.86 18.74 18.59
CA HIS A 83 -12.53 19.99 18.21
C HIS A 83 -11.66 21.22 18.56
N LEU A 84 -11.05 21.24 19.75
CA LEU A 84 -10.10 22.29 20.14
C LEU A 84 -8.91 22.43 19.17
N VAL A 85 -8.38 21.32 18.63
CA VAL A 85 -7.29 21.37 17.64
C VAL A 85 -7.77 22.02 16.34
N VAL A 86 -8.96 21.66 15.87
CA VAL A 86 -9.55 22.23 14.64
C VAL A 86 -9.81 23.73 14.79
N PHE A 87 -10.40 24.17 15.91
CA PHE A 87 -10.62 25.59 16.17
C PHE A 87 -9.33 26.39 16.33
N ARG A 88 -8.33 25.84 17.01
CA ARG A 88 -7.00 26.47 17.11
C ARG A 88 -6.33 26.59 15.75
N TRP A 89 -6.52 25.59 14.88
CA TRP A 89 -6.03 25.64 13.51
C TRP A 89 -6.69 26.78 12.71
N MET A 90 -8.02 26.94 12.79
CA MET A 90 -8.74 28.06 12.15
C MET A 90 -8.20 29.42 12.63
N LEU A 91 -8.05 29.59 13.95
CA LEU A 91 -7.50 30.82 14.55
C LEU A 91 -6.07 31.10 14.05
N ALA A 92 -5.24 30.07 13.94
CA ALA A 92 -3.86 30.21 13.50
C ALA A 92 -3.76 30.61 12.02
N CYS A 93 -4.67 30.12 11.17
CA CYS A 93 -4.73 30.53 9.75
C CYS A 93 -4.93 32.04 9.55
N CYS A 94 -5.54 32.73 10.51
CA CYS A 94 -5.85 34.16 10.43
C CYS A 94 -4.86 35.09 11.15
N LYS A 95 -3.80 34.55 11.77
CA LYS A 95 -2.78 35.29 12.54
C LYS A 95 -1.40 35.35 11.84
N ASP A 96 -1.39 35.59 10.53
CA ASP A 96 -0.20 36.08 9.79
C ASP A 96 0.81 35.08 9.17
N THR A 97 0.52 33.78 9.06
CA THR A 97 1.47 32.81 8.44
C THR A 97 0.91 31.95 7.30
N GLY A 98 -0.27 32.30 6.77
CA GLY A 98 -0.96 31.48 5.77
C GLY A 98 -1.63 30.26 6.41
N VAL A 99 -1.83 29.19 5.65
CA VAL A 99 -2.51 27.99 6.15
C VAL A 99 -1.68 27.36 7.27
N ALA A 100 -2.25 27.35 8.49
CA ALA A 100 -1.61 26.76 9.65
C ALA A 100 -1.37 25.26 9.43
N LYS A 101 -0.35 24.72 10.08
CA LYS A 101 -0.06 23.28 10.05
C LYS A 101 -0.45 22.67 11.39
N ILE A 102 -1.11 21.52 11.32
CA ILE A 102 -1.27 20.65 12.48
C ILE A 102 0.03 19.86 12.64
N ASP A 103 0.52 19.77 13.88
CA ASP A 103 1.76 19.09 14.23
C ASP A 103 1.75 17.60 13.85
N TRP A 104 2.94 17.00 13.89
CA TRP A 104 3.05 15.56 13.71
C TRP A 104 2.50 14.83 14.94
N LEU A 105 1.52 13.94 14.74
CA LEU A 105 0.82 13.22 15.80
C LEU A 105 0.72 11.72 15.48
N PRO A 106 0.52 10.87 16.49
CA PRO A 106 0.21 9.45 16.29
C PRO A 106 -1.08 9.23 15.48
N PHE A 107 -1.19 8.06 14.85
CA PHE A 107 -2.30 7.70 13.97
C PHE A 107 -3.67 7.83 14.66
N ALA A 108 -3.83 7.31 15.88
CA ALA A 108 -5.06 7.47 16.66
C ALA A 108 -5.50 8.93 16.85
N LYS A 109 -4.56 9.87 17.07
CA LYS A 109 -4.90 11.28 17.24
C LYS A 109 -5.39 11.90 15.93
N TYR A 110 -4.81 11.52 14.79
CA TYR A 110 -5.29 11.98 13.49
C TYR A 110 -6.70 11.50 13.18
N ILE A 111 -7.06 10.28 13.57
CA ILE A 111 -8.44 9.80 13.42
C ILE A 111 -9.40 10.69 14.21
N ARG A 112 -9.10 11.03 15.47
CA ARG A 112 -9.97 11.88 16.28
C ARG A 112 -10.11 13.29 15.71
N ILE A 113 -9.03 13.85 15.16
CA ILE A 113 -9.06 15.17 14.50
C ILE A 113 -9.86 15.10 13.19
N LEU A 114 -9.71 14.02 12.42
CA LEU A 114 -10.51 13.77 11.22
C LEU A 114 -12.00 13.73 11.56
N GLU A 115 -12.42 12.95 12.56
CA GLU A 115 -13.82 12.89 13.02
C GLU A 115 -14.36 14.28 13.40
N ALA A 116 -13.57 15.06 14.15
CA ALA A 116 -13.95 16.43 14.52
C ALA A 116 -14.10 17.34 13.28
N ALA A 117 -13.19 17.22 12.31
CA ALA A 117 -13.23 17.98 11.07
C ALA A 117 -14.36 17.53 10.13
N GLU A 118 -14.74 16.26 10.15
CA GLU A 118 -15.91 15.72 9.44
C GLU A 118 -17.21 16.27 10.03
N ILE A 119 -17.35 16.26 11.36
CA ILE A 119 -18.50 16.85 12.07
C ILE A 119 -18.63 18.34 11.76
N LEU A 120 -17.52 19.07 11.80
CA LEU A 120 -17.49 20.50 11.52
C LEU A 120 -17.52 20.84 10.03
N HIS A 121 -17.46 19.86 9.12
CA HIS A 121 -17.33 20.08 7.67
C HIS A 121 -16.15 21.01 7.30
N VAL A 122 -14.96 20.76 7.86
CA VAL A 122 -13.73 21.52 7.58
C VAL A 122 -12.84 20.73 6.62
N GLU A 123 -13.16 20.74 5.33
CA GLU A 123 -12.51 19.91 4.30
C GLU A 123 -10.97 19.99 4.29
N PRO A 124 -10.32 21.17 4.39
CA PRO A 124 -8.85 21.24 4.33
C PRO A 124 -8.16 20.45 5.46
N VAL A 125 -8.81 20.37 6.64
CA VAL A 125 -8.30 19.58 7.76
C VAL A 125 -8.58 18.09 7.52
N GLN A 126 -9.75 17.73 6.99
CA GLN A 126 -10.06 16.34 6.63
C GLN A 126 -9.01 15.78 5.66
N ASP A 127 -8.71 16.51 4.59
CA ASP A 127 -7.73 16.13 3.58
C ASP A 127 -6.31 15.97 4.16
N ASP A 128 -5.87 16.91 5.01
CA ASP A 128 -4.54 16.83 5.64
C ASP A 128 -4.45 15.63 6.59
N MET A 129 -5.47 15.41 7.44
CA MET A 129 -5.47 14.29 8.39
C MET A 129 -5.50 12.95 7.65
N TRP A 130 -6.37 12.83 6.65
CA TRP A 130 -6.46 11.63 5.82
C TRP A 130 -5.15 11.35 5.07
N GLY A 131 -4.54 12.38 4.47
CA GLY A 131 -3.25 12.27 3.80
C GLY A 131 -2.11 11.86 4.73
N ARG A 132 -2.10 12.34 5.97
CA ARG A 132 -1.12 11.93 6.99
C ARG A 132 -1.32 10.49 7.45
N MET A 133 -2.58 10.10 7.70
CA MET A 133 -2.93 8.72 8.02
C MET A 133 -2.53 7.77 6.90
N HIS A 134 -2.76 8.13 5.63
CA HIS A 134 -2.32 7.36 4.48
C HIS A 134 -0.79 7.20 4.43
N ARG A 135 -0.02 8.27 4.71
CA ARG A 135 1.45 8.20 4.77
C ARG A 135 1.95 7.27 5.88
N ILE A 136 1.29 7.25 7.03
CA ILE A 136 1.60 6.30 8.11
C ILE A 136 1.23 4.87 7.66
N ALA A 137 0.04 4.68 7.09
CA ALA A 137 -0.47 3.39 6.64
C ALA A 137 0.36 2.77 5.52
N GLN A 138 0.93 3.57 4.61
CA GLN A 138 1.88 3.09 3.59
C GLN A 138 3.11 2.45 4.24
N LYS A 139 3.60 3.00 5.36
CA LYS A 139 4.71 2.41 6.10
C LYS A 139 4.26 1.20 6.91
N GLN A 140 3.33 1.39 7.84
CA GLN A 140 2.67 0.37 8.66
C GLN A 140 2.03 1.10 9.86
N VAL A 141 0.74 0.86 10.12
CA VAL A 141 0.07 1.33 11.34
C VAL A 141 0.59 0.57 12.57
N HIS A 142 0.65 1.20 13.74
CA HIS A 142 1.10 0.53 14.97
C HIS A 142 -0.01 -0.38 15.54
N VAL A 143 0.35 -1.49 16.20
CA VAL A 143 -0.63 -2.49 16.66
C VAL A 143 -1.64 -1.91 17.66
N ASP A 144 -1.23 -0.98 18.51
CA ASP A 144 -2.14 -0.33 19.47
C ASP A 144 -3.19 0.56 18.77
N ASP A 145 -2.79 1.22 17.68
CA ASP A 145 -3.73 1.96 16.83
C ASP A 145 -4.66 1.00 16.10
N VAL A 146 -4.17 -0.17 15.66
CA VAL A 146 -5.02 -1.21 15.06
C VAL A 146 -6.05 -1.72 16.06
N ARG A 147 -5.64 -2.03 17.31
CA ARG A 147 -6.55 -2.43 18.39
C ARG A 147 -7.64 -1.39 18.62
N MET A 148 -7.25 -0.12 18.73
CA MET A 148 -8.18 0.98 18.88
C MET A 148 -9.17 1.04 17.70
N VAL A 149 -8.69 0.88 16.47
CA VAL A 149 -9.55 0.91 15.29
C VAL A 149 -10.56 -0.24 15.29
N TYR A 150 -10.16 -1.45 15.64
CA TYR A 150 -11.08 -2.59 15.73
C TYR A 150 -12.08 -2.48 16.86
N LEU A 151 -11.72 -1.80 17.96
CA LEU A 151 -12.61 -1.58 19.08
C LEU A 151 -13.70 -0.52 18.78
N ASN A 152 -13.38 0.49 17.94
CA ASN A 152 -14.22 1.67 17.78
C ASN A 152 -14.89 1.79 16.40
N TYR A 153 -14.41 1.09 15.37
CA TYR A 153 -14.87 1.29 14.00
C TYR A 153 -15.40 0.01 13.35
N HIS A 154 -16.56 0.15 12.72
CA HIS A 154 -17.19 -0.92 11.94
C HIS A 154 -16.36 -1.30 10.71
N LYS A 155 -16.56 -2.53 10.21
CA LYS A 155 -15.79 -3.08 9.07
C LYS A 155 -15.83 -2.20 7.83
N SER A 156 -16.99 -1.62 7.48
CA SER A 156 -17.14 -0.76 6.30
C SER A 156 -16.55 0.66 6.47
N SER A 157 -16.03 1.02 7.66
CA SER A 157 -15.46 2.35 7.86
C SER A 157 -14.19 2.55 7.00
N PRO A 158 -14.00 3.74 6.41
CA PRO A 158 -12.78 4.04 5.66
C PRO A 158 -11.50 3.83 6.49
N VAL A 159 -11.54 4.18 7.77
CA VAL A 159 -10.41 4.05 8.70
C VAL A 159 -10.03 2.57 8.91
N ARG A 160 -11.00 1.68 9.15
CA ARG A 160 -10.73 0.24 9.29
C ARG A 160 -10.23 -0.37 7.99
N GLN A 161 -10.79 0.03 6.84
CA GLN A 161 -10.31 -0.39 5.53
C GLN A 161 -8.86 0.05 5.27
N LEU A 162 -8.49 1.27 5.70
CA LEU A 162 -7.12 1.75 5.61
C LEU A 162 -6.14 0.91 6.44
N VAL A 163 -6.54 0.54 7.67
CA VAL A 163 -5.74 -0.33 8.54
C VAL A 163 -5.61 -1.74 7.96
N ILE A 164 -6.71 -2.35 7.49
CA ILE A 164 -6.70 -3.66 6.85
C ILE A 164 -5.73 -3.67 5.68
N ARG A 165 -5.81 -2.65 4.81
CA ARG A 165 -4.89 -2.49 3.67
C ARG A 165 -3.44 -2.35 4.12
N SER A 166 -3.17 -1.46 5.09
CA SER A 166 -1.82 -1.23 5.62
C SER A 166 -1.14 -2.51 6.07
N ILE A 167 -1.84 -3.29 6.91
CA ILE A 167 -1.29 -4.51 7.50
C ILE A 167 -1.29 -5.65 6.49
N GLY A 168 -2.34 -5.78 5.67
CA GLY A 168 -2.44 -6.76 4.61
C GLY A 168 -1.31 -6.64 3.58
N ASP A 169 -1.03 -5.42 3.11
CA ASP A 169 0.10 -5.14 2.22
C ASP A 169 1.44 -5.44 2.92
N ALA A 170 1.60 -5.05 4.19
CA ALA A 170 2.81 -5.34 4.95
C ALA A 170 3.08 -6.84 5.13
N VAL A 171 2.03 -7.65 5.34
CA VAL A 171 2.12 -9.12 5.41
C VAL A 171 2.42 -9.72 4.04
N PHE A 172 1.72 -9.27 3.00
CA PHE A 172 1.90 -9.76 1.64
C PHE A 172 3.33 -9.53 1.14
N GLU A 173 3.87 -8.35 1.40
CA GLU A 173 5.23 -7.92 1.00
C GLU A 173 6.32 -8.40 1.97
N ARG A 174 5.97 -9.16 3.02
CA ARG A 174 6.89 -9.68 4.03
C ARG A 174 7.70 -8.59 4.74
N ARG A 175 7.11 -7.41 4.93
CA ARG A 175 7.72 -6.25 5.60
C ARG A 175 7.09 -5.90 6.95
N LEU A 176 6.14 -6.70 7.43
CA LEU A 176 5.47 -6.47 8.71
C LEU A 176 6.48 -6.45 9.86
N ARG A 177 6.62 -5.29 10.49
CA ARG A 177 7.41 -5.08 11.70
C ARG A 177 6.64 -5.50 12.93
N ASN A 178 7.35 -5.90 13.98
CA ASN A 178 6.75 -6.35 15.25
C ASN A 178 5.71 -7.47 15.04
N PHE A 179 6.06 -8.48 14.24
CA PHE A 179 5.19 -9.62 13.91
C PHE A 179 4.63 -10.32 15.17
N GLY A 180 5.41 -10.38 16.25
CA GLY A 180 5.00 -10.99 17.51
C GLY A 180 3.74 -10.34 18.10
N ALA A 181 3.72 -9.00 18.20
CA ALA A 181 2.55 -8.29 18.74
C ALA A 181 1.30 -8.47 17.85
N TYR A 182 1.47 -8.48 16.53
CA TYR A 182 0.38 -8.76 15.59
C TYR A 182 -0.13 -10.19 15.69
N LYS A 183 0.76 -11.16 15.94
CA LYS A 183 0.37 -12.56 16.17
C LYS A 183 -0.44 -12.71 17.46
N VAL A 184 -0.07 -12.00 18.52
CA VAL A 184 -0.85 -11.97 19.77
C VAL A 184 -2.22 -11.35 19.51
N PHE A 185 -2.27 -10.17 18.89
CA PHE A 185 -3.55 -9.50 18.59
C PHE A 185 -4.46 -10.34 17.67
N LYS A 186 -3.87 -11.09 16.73
CA LYS A 186 -4.59 -12.07 15.92
C LYS A 186 -5.34 -13.10 16.76
N GLY A 187 -4.74 -13.59 17.86
CA GLY A 187 -5.39 -14.50 18.80
C GLY A 187 -6.46 -13.82 19.67
N GLU A 188 -6.33 -12.52 19.91
CA GLU A 188 -7.27 -11.72 20.72
C GLU A 188 -8.51 -11.28 19.91
N CYS A 189 -8.39 -11.09 18.59
CA CYS A 189 -9.42 -10.51 17.74
C CYS A 189 -9.67 -11.35 16.47
N ALA A 190 -10.73 -12.16 16.49
CA ALA A 190 -11.12 -13.02 15.37
C ALA A 190 -11.51 -12.23 14.11
N GLU A 191 -12.15 -11.07 14.27
CA GLU A 191 -12.49 -10.19 13.15
C GLU A 191 -11.25 -9.70 12.41
N TYR A 192 -10.20 -9.32 13.15
CA TYR A 192 -8.94 -8.92 12.56
C TYR A 192 -8.29 -10.05 11.76
N GLU A 193 -8.28 -11.28 12.30
CA GLU A 193 -7.80 -12.44 11.54
C GLU A 193 -8.56 -12.62 10.23
N ALA A 194 -9.90 -12.59 10.30
CA ALA A 194 -10.77 -12.78 9.14
C ALA A 194 -10.54 -11.70 8.08
N ASP A 195 -10.48 -10.43 8.48
CA ASP A 195 -10.31 -9.30 7.59
C ASP A 195 -8.94 -9.32 6.88
N ILE A 196 -7.86 -9.62 7.60
CA ILE A 196 -6.53 -9.73 6.99
C ILE A 196 -6.45 -10.93 6.05
N TYR A 197 -7.06 -12.06 6.43
CA TYR A 197 -7.10 -13.25 5.58
C TYR A 197 -7.89 -13.01 4.29
N GLU A 198 -9.07 -12.38 4.39
CA GLU A 198 -9.89 -11.99 3.25
C GLU A 198 -9.13 -11.05 2.31
N TYR A 199 -8.48 -10.03 2.87
CA TYR A 199 -7.65 -9.11 2.11
C TYR A 199 -6.53 -9.83 1.35
N LEU A 200 -5.77 -10.70 2.02
CA LEU A 200 -4.67 -11.44 1.40
C LEU A 200 -5.14 -12.39 0.30
N ARG A 201 -6.29 -13.03 0.49
CA ARG A 201 -6.92 -13.88 -0.54
C ARG A 201 -7.28 -13.04 -1.76
N GLY A 202 -7.93 -11.90 -1.56
CA GLY A 202 -8.27 -10.96 -2.62
C GLY A 202 -7.03 -10.45 -3.37
N LYS A 203 -5.99 -10.05 -2.63
CA LYS A 203 -4.73 -9.55 -3.20
C LYS A 203 -4.02 -10.60 -4.06
N ARG A 204 -3.92 -11.85 -3.58
CA ARG A 204 -3.30 -12.96 -4.34
C ARG A 204 -4.05 -13.25 -5.63
N ARG A 205 -5.40 -13.25 -5.58
CA ARG A 205 -6.24 -13.42 -6.77
C ARG A 205 -6.01 -12.30 -7.78
N GLY A 206 -5.98 -11.04 -7.32
CA GLY A 206 -5.72 -9.89 -8.19
C GLY A 206 -4.37 -9.98 -8.91
N VAL A 207 -3.30 -10.36 -8.20
CA VAL A 207 -1.97 -10.55 -8.80
C VAL A 207 -1.99 -11.66 -9.86
N TYR A 208 -2.67 -12.77 -9.59
CA TYR A 208 -2.80 -13.87 -10.56
C TYR A 208 -3.55 -13.44 -11.83
N GLU A 209 -4.67 -12.72 -11.68
CA GLU A 209 -5.46 -12.19 -12.80
C GLU A 209 -4.67 -11.18 -13.64
N GLU A 210 -3.89 -10.30 -12.99
CA GLU A 210 -3.03 -9.33 -13.65
C GLU A 210 -1.90 -10.02 -14.43
N GLN A 211 -1.26 -11.04 -13.84
CA GLN A 211 -0.25 -11.86 -14.51
C GLN A 211 -0.83 -12.59 -15.72
N GLN A 212 -2.03 -13.15 -15.62
CA GLN A 212 -2.71 -13.76 -16.77
C GLN A 212 -3.00 -12.74 -17.87
N ARG A 213 -3.49 -11.55 -17.51
CA ARG A 213 -3.79 -10.47 -18.48
C ARG A 213 -2.51 -10.02 -19.19
N ALA A 214 -1.42 -9.82 -18.45
CA ALA A 214 -0.12 -9.46 -19.00
C ALA A 214 0.44 -10.55 -19.91
N ALA A 215 0.35 -11.82 -19.52
CA ALA A 215 0.80 -12.96 -20.34
C ALA A 215 0.02 -13.07 -21.66
N ARG A 216 -1.31 -12.87 -21.62
CA ARG A 216 -2.15 -12.84 -22.84
C ARG A 216 -1.78 -11.66 -23.75
N ALA A 217 -1.60 -10.47 -23.19
CA ALA A 217 -1.18 -9.29 -23.95
C ALA A 217 0.20 -9.49 -24.59
N ALA A 218 1.17 -10.04 -23.85
CA ALA A 218 2.49 -10.37 -24.36
C ALA A 218 2.45 -11.42 -25.49
N ALA A 219 1.63 -12.47 -25.34
CA ALA A 219 1.46 -13.47 -26.39
C ALA A 219 0.85 -12.90 -27.67
N LEU A 220 -0.12 -11.98 -27.55
CA LEU A 220 -0.70 -11.29 -28.71
C LEU A 220 0.32 -10.35 -29.38
N ALA A 221 1.12 -9.63 -28.60
CA ALA A 221 2.19 -8.78 -29.12
C ALA A 221 3.25 -9.61 -29.86
N ALA A 222 3.69 -10.74 -29.29
CA ALA A 222 4.64 -11.66 -29.92
C ALA A 222 4.10 -12.24 -31.24
N ARG A 223 2.82 -12.62 -31.30
CA ARG A 223 2.18 -13.07 -32.55
C ARG A 223 2.17 -11.99 -33.63
N LYS A 224 1.93 -10.72 -33.26
CA LYS A 224 1.97 -9.59 -34.20
C LYS A 224 3.39 -9.35 -34.72
N ALA A 225 4.39 -9.38 -33.83
CA ALA A 225 5.80 -9.25 -34.21
C ALA A 225 6.23 -10.37 -35.18
N ASN A 226 5.95 -11.63 -34.86
CA ASN A 226 6.27 -12.77 -35.73
C ASN A 226 5.60 -12.68 -37.11
N LYS A 227 4.37 -12.13 -37.20
CA LYS A 227 3.68 -11.91 -38.48
C LYS A 227 4.33 -10.78 -39.28
N ALA A 228 4.86 -9.74 -38.63
CA ALA A 228 5.58 -8.67 -39.29
C ALA A 228 6.94 -9.16 -39.83
N ASP A 229 7.69 -9.92 -39.04
CA ASP A 229 8.98 -10.49 -39.46
C ASP A 229 8.82 -11.44 -40.64
N ARG A 230 7.82 -12.34 -40.60
CA ARG A 230 7.51 -13.21 -41.75
C ARG A 230 7.21 -12.43 -43.03
N LYS A 231 6.50 -11.30 -42.93
CA LYS A 231 6.23 -10.43 -44.08
C LYS A 231 7.49 -9.72 -44.57
N LEU A 232 8.39 -9.32 -43.67
CA LEU A 232 9.65 -8.69 -44.02
C LEU A 232 10.60 -9.68 -44.71
N SER A 233 10.77 -10.88 -44.16
CA SER A 233 11.58 -11.94 -44.78
C SER A 233 11.04 -12.35 -46.16
N ALA A 234 9.71 -12.42 -46.33
CA ALA A 234 9.09 -12.70 -47.63
C ALA A 234 9.35 -11.60 -48.68
N LYS A 235 9.57 -10.35 -48.26
CA LYS A 235 9.93 -9.25 -49.17
C LYS A 235 11.41 -9.22 -49.51
N ILE A 236 12.29 -9.61 -48.59
CA ILE A 236 13.75 -9.61 -48.80
C ILE A 236 14.20 -10.86 -49.59
N GLY A 237 13.54 -12.01 -49.42
CA GLY A 237 13.83 -13.24 -50.17
C GLY A 237 13.18 -13.34 -51.55
N GLY A 238 12.57 -12.26 -52.06
CA GLY A 238 11.81 -12.23 -53.30
C GLY A 238 12.62 -11.97 -54.57
N ASP A 239 13.92 -11.69 -54.45
CA ASP A 239 14.78 -11.38 -55.61
C ASP A 239 16.12 -12.12 -55.50
N GLY A 240 16.20 -13.30 -56.12
CA GLY A 240 17.47 -13.98 -56.36
C GLY A 240 17.47 -15.50 -56.10
N GLY A 241 17.40 -16.27 -57.19
CA GLY A 241 18.21 -17.49 -57.28
C GLY A 241 17.46 -18.83 -57.35
N ARG A 242 17.02 -19.17 -58.55
CA ARG A 242 16.83 -20.55 -59.02
C ARG A 242 18.18 -21.28 -58.93
N GLN A 243 18.39 -22.16 -57.94
CA GLN A 243 19.53 -23.08 -57.92
C GLN A 243 19.09 -24.48 -58.37
N THR A 244 19.80 -24.95 -59.38
CA THR A 244 19.79 -26.27 -60.01
C THR A 244 20.24 -27.38 -59.05
N PRO A 245 19.83 -28.64 -59.28
CA PRO A 245 20.27 -29.78 -58.47
C PRO A 245 21.66 -30.24 -58.90
N GLY A 246 22.57 -30.36 -57.94
CA GLY A 246 23.80 -31.14 -58.08
C GLY A 246 25.06 -30.41 -57.62
N GLN A 247 25.50 -30.67 -56.38
CA GLN A 247 26.87 -31.12 -56.10
C GLN A 247 27.06 -31.44 -54.61
N THR A 248 27.62 -32.62 -54.40
CA THR A 248 28.24 -33.17 -53.19
C THR A 248 29.36 -32.27 -52.65
N GLY A 249 29.48 -32.20 -51.31
CA GLY A 249 30.79 -32.00 -50.67
C GLY A 249 30.82 -31.09 -49.44
N ALA A 250 31.00 -31.73 -48.28
CA ALA A 250 31.77 -31.28 -47.12
C ALA A 250 31.21 -30.16 -46.18
N LYS A 251 30.78 -30.66 -45.00
CA LYS A 251 31.32 -30.33 -43.66
C LYS A 251 31.20 -28.88 -43.14
N VAL A 252 30.38 -28.68 -42.10
CA VAL A 252 30.79 -28.37 -40.69
C VAL A 252 29.70 -27.58 -39.93
N THR A 253 29.20 -28.24 -38.86
CA THR A 253 28.68 -27.77 -37.56
C THR A 253 27.68 -26.60 -37.47
N ALA A 254 26.50 -26.88 -36.90
CA ALA A 254 26.16 -26.55 -35.50
C ALA A 254 24.63 -26.62 -35.33
N ALA A 255 24.13 -27.78 -34.88
CA ALA A 255 22.74 -27.93 -34.48
C ALA A 255 22.57 -27.43 -33.04
N VAL A 256 21.97 -26.26 -32.86
CA VAL A 256 21.37 -25.87 -31.59
C VAL A 256 19.93 -26.36 -31.62
N VAL A 257 19.71 -27.49 -30.94
CA VAL A 257 18.40 -28.05 -30.65
C VAL A 257 17.74 -27.15 -29.60
N ALA A 258 16.73 -26.39 -30.03
CA ALA A 258 15.77 -25.78 -29.12
C ALA A 258 14.91 -26.91 -28.51
N ALA A 259 15.27 -27.34 -27.30
CA ALA A 259 14.48 -28.29 -26.53
C ALA A 259 13.24 -27.60 -25.95
N VAL A 260 12.09 -28.08 -26.42
CA VAL A 260 10.76 -27.97 -25.80
C VAL A 260 10.82 -28.62 -24.41
N PRO A 261 10.23 -28.04 -23.34
CA PRO A 261 10.07 -28.75 -22.07
C PRO A 261 8.96 -29.80 -22.22
N GLY A 262 9.38 -31.07 -22.29
CA GLY A 262 8.53 -32.24 -22.35
C GLY A 262 8.03 -32.67 -20.97
N ARG A 263 6.84 -33.25 -20.99
CA ARG A 263 6.26 -34.10 -19.96
C ARG A 263 6.90 -35.50 -20.08
N GLU A 264 7.47 -35.94 -18.96
CA GLU A 264 7.66 -37.30 -18.42
C GLU A 264 8.31 -38.44 -19.24
N ASP A 265 9.21 -39.12 -18.51
CA ASP A 265 9.68 -40.50 -18.59
C ASP A 265 10.65 -40.95 -19.69
N GLY A 266 11.84 -41.36 -19.24
CA GLY A 266 12.83 -42.05 -20.06
C GLY A 266 14.23 -42.08 -19.45
N VAL A 267 14.47 -43.05 -18.57
CA VAL A 267 15.81 -43.43 -18.09
C VAL A 267 16.64 -43.92 -19.27
N VAL A 268 17.78 -43.28 -19.56
CA VAL A 268 18.92 -43.88 -20.25
C VAL A 268 20.22 -43.19 -19.79
N ASP A 269 21.05 -43.89 -19.03
CA ASP A 269 22.47 -43.55 -18.87
C ASP A 269 23.21 -43.86 -20.19
N PRO A 270 24.22 -43.06 -20.55
CA PRO A 270 25.55 -43.66 -20.55
C PRO A 270 26.65 -42.74 -20.02
N VAL A 271 27.51 -43.34 -19.21
CA VAL A 271 28.83 -42.84 -18.82
C VAL A 271 29.79 -43.00 -20.01
N ALA A 272 30.49 -41.93 -20.40
CA ALA A 272 31.95 -41.93 -20.64
C ALA A 272 32.41 -40.66 -21.38
N SER A 273 33.10 -39.78 -20.65
CA SER A 273 34.33 -39.06 -21.04
C SER A 273 34.40 -37.78 -20.20
N GLY A 274 35.57 -37.51 -19.63
CA GLY A 274 35.84 -36.41 -18.72
C GLY A 274 35.80 -35.03 -19.37
N GLN A 275 34.68 -34.71 -20.01
CA GLN A 275 34.45 -33.42 -20.65
C GLN A 275 33.95 -32.44 -19.59
N VAL A 276 34.76 -31.44 -19.27
CA VAL A 276 34.34 -30.32 -18.42
C VAL A 276 33.26 -29.55 -19.18
N VAL A 277 32.00 -29.74 -18.79
CA VAL A 277 30.86 -29.02 -19.36
C VAL A 277 30.82 -27.63 -18.73
N SER A 278 31.33 -26.62 -19.45
CA SER A 278 31.17 -25.22 -19.07
C SER A 278 29.74 -24.77 -19.44
N LYS A 279 28.94 -24.43 -18.42
CA LYS A 279 27.62 -23.81 -18.60
C LYS A 279 27.70 -22.33 -18.24
N THR A 280 27.64 -21.46 -19.25
CA THR A 280 27.49 -20.01 -19.03
C THR A 280 26.02 -19.70 -18.78
N ILE A 281 25.70 -19.16 -17.60
CA ILE A 281 24.33 -18.80 -17.22
C ILE A 281 24.27 -17.28 -17.03
N SER A 282 23.42 -16.62 -17.80
CA SER A 282 23.13 -15.19 -17.68
C SER A 282 21.91 -14.98 -16.77
N ALA A 283 22.12 -14.37 -15.61
CA ALA A 283 21.04 -13.99 -14.69
C ALA A 283 20.83 -12.47 -14.73
N VAL A 284 19.57 -12.03 -14.84
CA VAL A 284 19.21 -10.60 -14.81
C VAL A 284 19.20 -10.12 -13.35
N VAL A 285 20.16 -9.25 -13.00
CA VAL A 285 20.23 -8.60 -11.69
C VAL A 285 19.23 -7.45 -11.64
N THR A 286 18.12 -7.62 -10.92
CA THR A 286 17.01 -6.65 -10.93
C THR A 286 17.07 -5.58 -9.83
N ARG A 287 18.18 -5.43 -9.07
CA ARG A 287 18.28 -4.40 -8.01
C ARG A 287 19.69 -3.84 -7.86
N LYS A 288 19.84 -2.51 -7.91
CA LYS A 288 21.04 -1.79 -7.44
C LYS A 288 21.03 -1.75 -5.91
N ALA A 289 22.15 -2.07 -5.27
CA ALA A 289 22.34 -1.84 -3.84
C ALA A 289 22.30 -0.32 -3.55
N GLN A 290 21.68 0.05 -2.43
CA GLN A 290 21.57 1.44 -1.98
C GLN A 290 22.93 1.90 -1.44
N GLY A 291 23.45 3.05 -1.90
CA GLY A 291 24.67 3.67 -1.34
C GLY A 291 25.99 3.41 -2.06
N GLY A 292 25.99 3.05 -3.36
CA GLY A 292 27.20 3.12 -4.19
C GLY A 292 28.26 2.03 -3.95
N ARG A 293 27.96 0.99 -3.17
CA ARG A 293 28.84 -0.19 -3.00
C ARG A 293 28.29 -1.41 -3.76
N PRO A 294 29.14 -2.28 -4.33
CA PRO A 294 28.68 -3.50 -5.01
C PRO A 294 28.03 -4.46 -4.00
N GLY A 295 26.77 -4.82 -4.23
CA GLY A 295 26.04 -5.82 -3.46
C GLY A 295 26.12 -7.18 -4.16
N TYR A 296 26.68 -8.19 -3.50
CA TYR A 296 26.74 -9.55 -4.03
C TYR A 296 25.47 -10.32 -3.67
N ALA A 297 24.81 -10.92 -4.67
CA ALA A 297 23.67 -11.81 -4.46
C ALA A 297 24.16 -13.26 -4.33
N LYS A 298 23.75 -13.95 -3.27
CA LYS A 298 24.01 -15.39 -3.11
C LYS A 298 22.91 -16.17 -3.82
N VAL A 299 23.25 -16.77 -4.97
CA VAL A 299 22.34 -17.65 -5.73
C VAL A 299 22.63 -19.10 -5.34
N GLN A 300 21.61 -19.90 -5.06
CA GLN A 300 21.82 -21.32 -4.81
C GLN A 300 21.91 -22.04 -6.17
N LEU A 301 22.91 -22.91 -6.33
CA LEU A 301 23.16 -23.62 -7.60
C LEU A 301 21.98 -24.50 -8.06
N ARG A 302 21.16 -24.98 -7.11
CA ARG A 302 19.91 -25.70 -7.39
C ARG A 302 18.90 -24.84 -8.18
N ASP A 303 18.88 -23.53 -7.92
CA ASP A 303 17.97 -22.58 -8.59
C ASP A 303 18.42 -22.33 -10.04
N LEU A 304 19.64 -22.75 -10.38
CA LEU A 304 20.23 -22.73 -11.72
C LEU A 304 20.22 -24.12 -12.40
N GLY A 305 19.45 -25.08 -11.86
CA GLY A 305 19.30 -26.41 -12.43
C GLY A 305 20.51 -27.34 -12.24
N VAL A 306 21.40 -27.02 -11.29
CA VAL A 306 22.56 -27.85 -10.96
C VAL A 306 22.20 -28.76 -9.78
N SER A 307 22.28 -30.08 -9.98
CA SER A 307 22.03 -31.09 -8.94
C SER A 307 23.33 -31.54 -8.26
N ASN A 308 23.26 -31.93 -6.98
CA ASN A 308 24.42 -32.45 -6.24
C ASN A 308 25.05 -33.71 -6.86
N THR A 309 24.28 -34.45 -7.68
CA THR A 309 24.76 -35.62 -8.43
C THR A 309 25.76 -35.25 -9.53
N GLN A 310 25.78 -34.00 -10.00
CA GLN A 310 26.72 -33.51 -11.01
C GLN A 310 28.09 -33.11 -10.42
N PHE A 311 28.18 -32.94 -9.09
CA PHE A 311 29.42 -32.54 -8.39
C PHE A 311 30.07 -33.69 -7.62
N THR A 312 29.32 -34.76 -7.34
CA THR A 312 29.85 -35.93 -6.65
C THR A 312 30.48 -36.88 -7.68
N GLY A 313 31.70 -36.55 -8.11
CA GLY A 313 32.56 -37.53 -8.76
C GLY A 313 32.68 -38.76 -7.85
N ARG A 314 32.44 -39.96 -8.40
CA ARG A 314 32.69 -41.24 -7.73
C ARG A 314 34.07 -41.21 -7.04
N ARG A 315 34.08 -41.05 -5.73
CA ARG A 315 35.16 -41.51 -4.85
C ARG A 315 34.53 -42.37 -3.78
N HIS A 316 34.73 -43.67 -3.96
CA HIS A 316 34.77 -44.73 -2.96
C HIS A 316 33.83 -44.61 -1.75
N THR A 317 32.78 -45.42 -1.79
CA THR A 317 32.34 -46.20 -0.64
C THR A 317 33.53 -46.92 0.00
N ALA A 318 33.94 -46.48 1.18
CA ALA A 318 34.56 -47.34 2.20
C ALA A 318 34.47 -46.67 3.58
N GLY A 319 33.64 -47.28 4.44
CA GLY A 319 33.79 -47.18 5.90
C GLY A 319 33.22 -45.94 6.57
N MET A 320 31.97 -46.02 7.01
CA MET A 320 31.72 -45.92 8.45
C MET A 320 30.38 -46.57 8.79
N ALA A 321 30.50 -47.76 9.37
CA ALA A 321 29.41 -48.53 9.92
C ALA A 321 28.84 -47.86 11.17
N GLN A 322 27.53 -48.02 11.31
CA GLN A 322 26.69 -48.04 12.49
C GLN A 322 27.38 -47.93 13.86
N GLY A 323 26.89 -46.98 14.67
CA GLY A 323 27.05 -46.96 16.13
C GLY A 323 25.76 -46.50 16.79
N ARG A 324 24.79 -47.41 16.92
CA ARG A 324 23.54 -47.27 17.67
C ARG A 324 23.76 -47.90 19.05
N ARG A 325 23.73 -47.12 20.13
CA ARG A 325 23.53 -47.55 21.53
C ARG A 325 22.72 -46.42 22.20
N THR A 326 21.41 -46.53 22.40
CA THR A 326 20.72 -47.17 23.54
C THR A 326 21.49 -47.11 24.86
N HIS A 327 21.06 -46.23 25.77
CA HIS A 327 20.89 -46.56 27.18
C HIS A 327 19.87 -45.62 27.82
N THR A 328 18.72 -46.20 28.15
CA THR A 328 17.87 -45.82 29.28
C THR A 328 18.22 -46.76 30.43
N GLN A 329 18.63 -46.20 31.56
CA GLN A 329 18.10 -46.43 32.90
C GLN A 329 18.56 -45.28 33.77
#